data_AF-A0A024Q8X0-F1
#
_entry.id   AF-A0A024Q8X0-F1
#
_cell.length_a   1.000
_cell.length_b   1.000
_cell.length_c   1.000
_cell.angle_alpha   90.00
_cell.angle_beta   90.00
_cell.angle_gamma   90.00
#
_symmetry.space_group_name_H-M   'P 1'
#
loop_
_entity.id
_entity.type
_entity.pdbx_description
1 polymer ?
#
loop_
_entity_poly.entity_id
_entity_poly.type
_entity_poly.pdbx_seq_one_letter_code
_entity_poly.pdbx_strand_id
1 'polypeptide(L)'
;MKKNTREEMIKATAKLLQKKGYVGTGLNDIIQQSGAPKGSIYYHFPNGKEQLAIEAINWTKQVVTNFIKEKLTLHDNPVEAIQYFIAESAERFEKDNYFIGVPITALVLETSSTSENLRKACNDVFEAWSTEFSQVLEINGYEKEKANELGESINSMIQGAFIVSLARKDSSAIRGMSHMIPIILK
;
A
#
# COMPACT_ATOMS: atom_id res chain seq x y z
N MET A 1 -21.97 3.51 -18.32
CA MET A 1 -20.56 3.04 -18.37
C MET A 1 -20.54 1.52 -18.29
N LYS A 2 -19.83 0.84 -19.20
CA LYS A 2 -19.72 -0.63 -19.22
C LYS A 2 -18.88 -1.06 -18.01
N LYS A 3 -19.45 -1.82 -17.08
CA LYS A 3 -18.75 -2.28 -15.87
C LYS A 3 -17.54 -3.14 -16.31
N ASN A 4 -16.32 -2.77 -15.92
CA ASN A 4 -15.12 -3.52 -16.31
C ASN A 4 -14.96 -4.73 -15.38
N THR A 5 -15.44 -5.90 -15.82
CA THR A 5 -15.42 -7.15 -15.03
C THR A 5 -14.03 -7.45 -14.48
N ARG A 6 -12.96 -7.20 -15.26
CA ARG A 6 -11.57 -7.40 -14.83
C ARG A 6 -11.22 -6.53 -13.64
N GLU A 7 -11.55 -5.25 -13.71
CA GLU A 7 -11.28 -4.28 -12.64
C GLU A 7 -12.07 -4.59 -11.36
N GLU A 8 -13.33 -5.01 -11.49
CA GLU A 8 -14.16 -5.41 -10.35
C GLU A 8 -13.59 -6.65 -9.65
N MET A 9 -13.06 -7.62 -10.41
CA MET A 9 -12.37 -8.78 -9.84
C MET A 9 -11.07 -8.39 -9.11
N ILE A 10 -10.31 -7.42 -9.61
CA ILE A 10 -9.11 -6.90 -8.96
C ILE A 10 -9.45 -6.21 -7.64
N LYS A 11 -10.43 -5.30 -7.64
CA LYS A 11 -10.89 -4.60 -6.43
C LYS A 11 -11.50 -5.56 -5.41
N ALA A 12 -12.25 -6.57 -5.87
CA ALA A 12 -12.79 -7.61 -5.01
C ALA A 12 -11.68 -8.45 -4.38
N THR A 13 -10.66 -8.82 -5.17
CA THR A 13 -9.49 -9.54 -4.67
C THR A 13 -8.77 -8.72 -3.60
N ALA A 14 -8.53 -7.43 -3.84
CA ALA A 14 -7.88 -6.56 -2.85
C ALA A 14 -8.64 -6.53 -1.52
N LYS A 15 -9.96 -6.34 -1.57
CA LYS A 15 -10.84 -6.36 -0.38
C LYS A 15 -10.82 -7.71 0.36
N LEU A 16 -10.73 -8.81 -0.37
CA LEU A 16 -10.69 -10.15 0.25
C LEU A 16 -9.32 -10.42 0.88
N LEU A 17 -8.23 -10.06 0.20
CA LEU A 17 -6.88 -10.16 0.76
C LEU A 17 -6.73 -9.35 2.04
N GLN A 18 -7.34 -8.16 2.08
CA GLN A 18 -7.40 -7.33 3.30
C GLN A 18 -8.09 -8.05 4.47
N LYS A 19 -9.18 -8.79 4.20
CA LYS A 19 -10.02 -9.40 5.25
C LYS A 19 -9.61 -10.81 5.64
N LYS A 20 -9.09 -11.59 4.70
CA LYS A 20 -8.89 -13.04 4.82
C LYS A 20 -7.44 -13.49 4.60
N GLY A 21 -6.55 -12.58 4.19
CA GLY A 21 -5.22 -12.95 3.70
C GLY A 21 -5.28 -13.67 2.35
N TYR A 22 -4.10 -14.01 1.83
CA TYR A 22 -3.95 -14.76 0.58
C TYR A 22 -4.47 -16.17 0.70
N VAL A 23 -3.98 -16.97 1.64
CA VAL A 23 -4.35 -18.38 1.84
C VAL A 23 -5.86 -18.51 2.06
N GLY A 24 -6.45 -17.63 2.88
CA GLY A 24 -7.88 -17.63 3.19
C GLY A 24 -8.81 -17.14 2.08
N THR A 25 -8.28 -16.64 0.95
CA THR A 25 -9.09 -16.13 -0.18
C THR A 25 -9.17 -17.15 -1.32
N GLY A 26 -10.35 -17.68 -1.62
CA GLY A 26 -10.58 -18.58 -2.77
C GLY A 26 -11.00 -17.85 -4.05
N LEU A 27 -10.84 -18.51 -5.22
CA LEU A 27 -11.37 -17.99 -6.49
C LEU A 27 -12.89 -17.80 -6.45
N ASN A 28 -13.61 -18.72 -5.78
CA ASN A 28 -15.06 -18.60 -5.60
C ASN A 28 -15.46 -17.38 -4.76
N ASP A 29 -14.67 -17.05 -3.72
CA ASP A 29 -14.89 -15.83 -2.93
C ASP A 29 -14.76 -14.59 -3.82
N ILE A 30 -13.73 -14.54 -4.68
CA ILE A 30 -13.48 -13.41 -5.58
C ILE A 30 -14.62 -13.22 -6.58
N ILE A 31 -15.10 -14.32 -7.17
CA ILE A 31 -16.25 -14.29 -8.08
C ILE A 31 -17.49 -13.77 -7.37
N GLN A 32 -17.78 -14.28 -6.17
CA GLN A 32 -18.94 -13.85 -5.39
C GLN A 32 -18.84 -12.38 -4.99
N GLN A 33 -17.67 -11.94 -4.52
CA GLN A 33 -17.42 -10.57 -4.08
C GLN A 33 -17.43 -9.55 -5.23
N SER A 34 -16.99 -9.94 -6.43
CA SER A 34 -16.97 -9.07 -7.62
C SER A 34 -18.32 -8.99 -8.34
N GLY A 35 -19.19 -9.98 -8.13
CA GLY A 35 -20.43 -10.13 -8.91
C GLY A 35 -20.19 -10.50 -10.38
N ALA A 36 -18.97 -10.96 -10.73
CA ALA A 36 -18.64 -11.40 -12.06
C ALA A 36 -19.26 -12.78 -12.37
N PRO A 37 -19.55 -13.11 -13.65
CA PRO A 37 -20.01 -14.44 -14.02
C PRO A 37 -18.95 -15.50 -13.69
N LYS A 38 -19.36 -16.65 -13.13
CA LYS A 38 -18.45 -17.74 -12.70
C LYS A 38 -17.44 -18.18 -13.78
N GLY A 39 -17.87 -18.23 -15.04
CA GLY A 39 -17.02 -18.64 -16.17
C GLY A 39 -16.00 -17.59 -16.65
N SER A 40 -16.06 -16.36 -16.15
CA SER A 40 -15.23 -15.25 -16.67
C SER A 40 -13.84 -15.17 -16.04
N ILE A 41 -13.58 -15.87 -14.93
CA ILE A 41 -12.33 -15.71 -14.18
C ILE A 41 -11.12 -16.18 -14.98
N TYR A 42 -11.17 -17.38 -15.57
CA TYR A 42 -10.07 -17.93 -16.36
C TYR A 42 -9.94 -17.26 -17.75
N TYR A 43 -11.00 -16.60 -18.22
CA TYR A 43 -10.93 -15.77 -19.41
C TYR A 43 -10.09 -14.50 -19.15
N HIS A 44 -10.27 -13.85 -18.00
CA HIS A 44 -9.55 -12.63 -17.64
C HIS A 44 -8.19 -12.89 -16.95
N PHE A 45 -8.09 -13.99 -16.22
CA PHE A 45 -6.95 -14.36 -15.37
C PHE A 45 -6.64 -15.85 -15.55
N PRO A 46 -6.06 -16.24 -16.70
CA PRO A 46 -5.77 -17.65 -17.01
C PRO A 46 -4.82 -18.30 -16.00
N ASN A 47 -3.96 -17.51 -15.35
CA ASN A 47 -3.06 -17.98 -14.30
C ASN A 47 -3.70 -17.96 -12.90
N GLY A 48 -5.01 -17.73 -12.83
CA GLY A 48 -5.83 -17.91 -11.63
C GLY A 48 -5.51 -16.93 -10.49
N LYS A 49 -5.50 -17.47 -9.27
CA LYS A 49 -5.51 -16.70 -8.01
C LYS A 49 -4.24 -15.87 -7.83
N GLU A 50 -3.08 -16.43 -8.17
CA GLU A 50 -1.81 -15.71 -8.00
C GLU A 50 -1.76 -14.48 -8.92
N GLN A 51 -2.20 -14.61 -10.18
CA GLN A 51 -2.29 -13.48 -11.11
C GLN A 51 -3.26 -12.41 -10.59
N LEU A 52 -4.43 -12.81 -10.10
CA LEU A 52 -5.39 -11.89 -9.48
C LEU A 52 -4.78 -11.13 -8.29
N ALA A 53 -4.04 -11.82 -7.44
CA ALA A 53 -3.36 -11.22 -6.30
C ALA A 53 -2.28 -10.24 -6.76
N ILE A 54 -1.45 -10.59 -7.74
CA ILE A 54 -0.44 -9.68 -8.33
C ILE A 54 -1.09 -8.43 -8.92
N GLU A 55 -2.21 -8.58 -9.63
CA GLU A 55 -2.96 -7.45 -10.19
C GLU A 55 -3.58 -6.57 -9.09
N ALA A 56 -4.05 -7.17 -8.00
CA ALA A 56 -4.53 -6.43 -6.82
C ALA A 56 -3.40 -5.69 -6.09
N ILE A 57 -2.20 -6.29 -5.99
CA ILE A 57 -0.98 -5.65 -5.47
C ILE A 57 -0.60 -4.47 -6.36
N ASN A 58 -0.57 -4.65 -7.68
CA ASN A 58 -0.25 -3.58 -8.62
C ASN A 58 -1.27 -2.43 -8.61
N TRP A 59 -2.56 -2.76 -8.47
CA TRP A 59 -3.59 -1.76 -8.27
C TRP A 59 -3.37 -0.97 -6.96
N THR A 60 -3.04 -1.67 -5.88
CA THR A 60 -2.70 -1.07 -4.58
C THR A 60 -1.51 -0.13 -4.71
N LYS A 61 -0.44 -0.58 -5.39
CA LYS A 61 0.74 0.24 -5.70
C LYS A 61 0.33 1.56 -6.33
N GLN A 62 -0.42 1.51 -7.44
CA GLN A 62 -0.83 2.72 -8.17
C GLN A 62 -1.64 3.68 -7.31
N VAL A 63 -2.65 3.18 -6.58
CA VAL A 63 -3.53 4.05 -5.81
C VAL A 63 -2.81 4.68 -4.61
N VAL A 64 -1.97 3.91 -3.91
CA VAL A 64 -1.24 4.42 -2.75
C VAL A 64 -0.08 5.33 -3.19
N THR A 65 0.64 5.02 -4.26
CA THR A 65 1.65 5.92 -4.85
C THR A 65 1.03 7.27 -5.22
N ASN A 66 -0.13 7.27 -5.88
CA ASN A 66 -0.83 8.52 -6.22
C ASN A 66 -1.24 9.30 -4.96
N PHE A 67 -1.70 8.61 -3.91
CA PHE A 67 -2.02 9.25 -2.64
C PHE A 67 -0.78 9.86 -1.97
N ILE A 68 0.33 9.12 -1.88
CA ILE A 68 1.60 9.64 -1.33
C ILE A 68 2.01 10.89 -2.12
N LYS A 69 2.09 10.77 -3.45
CA LYS A 69 2.49 11.87 -4.34
C LYS A 69 1.61 13.10 -4.16
N GLU A 70 0.28 12.93 -4.20
CA GLU A 70 -0.68 14.02 -4.02
C GLU A 70 -0.45 14.74 -2.69
N LYS A 71 -0.22 14.01 -1.59
CA LYS A 71 -0.05 14.64 -0.27
C LYS A 71 1.30 15.31 -0.11
N LEU A 72 2.36 14.74 -0.68
CA LEU A 72 3.70 15.30 -0.59
C LEU A 72 3.87 16.60 -1.41
N THR A 73 3.07 16.83 -2.44
CA THR A 73 3.15 18.05 -3.27
C THR A 73 2.33 19.23 -2.74
N LEU A 74 1.64 19.08 -1.61
CA LEU A 74 0.83 20.15 -1.02
C LEU A 74 1.63 21.16 -0.19
N HIS A 75 2.89 20.84 0.14
CA HIS A 75 3.78 21.70 0.90
C HIS A 75 5.17 21.72 0.24
N ASP A 76 5.79 22.90 0.18
CA ASP A 76 7.14 23.04 -0.37
C ASP A 76 8.19 22.44 0.58
N ASN A 77 8.03 22.64 1.89
CA ASN A 77 8.95 22.10 2.89
C ASN A 77 8.75 20.57 3.05
N PRO A 78 9.79 19.74 2.88
CA PRO A 78 9.65 18.28 2.91
C PRO A 78 9.25 17.75 4.29
N VAL A 79 9.66 18.41 5.38
CA VAL A 79 9.24 18.06 6.73
C VAL A 79 7.74 18.25 6.87
N GLU A 80 7.21 19.41 6.46
CA GLU A 80 5.77 19.70 6.53
C GLU A 80 4.96 18.77 5.63
N ALA A 81 5.44 18.51 4.41
CA ALA A 81 4.80 17.59 3.46
C ALA A 81 4.63 16.19 4.04
N ILE A 82 5.69 15.63 4.63
CA ILE A 82 5.66 14.28 5.21
C ILE A 82 4.81 14.27 6.50
N GLN A 83 4.90 15.30 7.35
CA GLN A 83 4.04 15.43 8.53
C GLN A 83 2.56 15.52 8.16
N TYR A 84 2.22 16.25 7.08
CA TYR A 84 0.86 16.34 6.57
C TYR A 84 0.36 14.99 6.05
N PHE A 85 1.17 14.27 5.27
CA PHE A 85 0.86 12.89 4.85
C PHE A 85 0.60 11.96 6.05
N ILE A 86 1.40 12.05 7.11
CA ILE A 86 1.22 11.28 8.35
C ILE A 86 -0.11 11.62 9.04
N ALA A 87 -0.44 12.91 9.15
CA ALA A 87 -1.68 13.37 9.75
C ALA A 87 -2.92 12.87 8.98
N GLU A 88 -2.92 12.99 7.65
CA GLU A 88 -3.97 12.46 6.77
C GLU A 88 -4.11 10.94 6.91
N SER A 89 -2.98 10.22 6.99
CA SER A 89 -2.97 8.77 7.20
C SER A 89 -3.59 8.39 8.56
N ALA A 90 -3.30 9.14 9.62
CA ALA A 90 -3.88 8.94 10.94
C ALA A 90 -5.39 9.21 10.98
N GLU A 91 -5.87 10.27 10.31
CA GLU A 91 -7.30 10.55 10.22
C GLU A 91 -8.06 9.46 9.46
N ARG A 92 -7.48 8.96 8.37
CA ARG A 92 -8.05 7.85 7.62
C ARG A 92 -8.15 6.59 8.48
N PHE A 93 -7.16 6.36 9.34
CA PHE A 93 -7.18 5.27 10.32
C PHE A 93 -8.34 5.38 11.29
N GLU A 94 -8.56 6.55 11.88
CA GLU A 94 -9.67 6.76 12.82
C GLU A 94 -11.06 6.66 12.18
N LYS A 95 -11.16 6.91 10.87
CA LYS A 95 -12.40 6.80 10.09
C LYS A 95 -12.65 5.40 9.53
N ASP A 96 -11.90 4.38 9.96
CA ASP A 96 -11.89 3.01 9.40
C ASP A 96 -11.66 2.96 7.87
N ASN A 97 -11.02 4.01 7.33
CA ASN A 97 -10.71 4.21 5.91
C ASN A 97 -9.19 4.22 5.65
N TYR A 98 -8.42 3.58 6.53
CA TYR A 98 -6.96 3.52 6.46
C TYR A 98 -6.45 2.64 5.33
N PHE A 99 -7.24 1.68 4.87
CA PHE A 99 -6.79 0.70 3.91
C PHE A 99 -7.30 1.00 2.50
N ILE A 100 -6.38 1.26 1.57
CA ILE A 100 -6.68 1.24 0.15
C ILE A 100 -5.93 0.07 -0.46
N GLY A 101 -6.64 -0.97 -0.90
CA GLY A 101 -6.01 -2.11 -1.57
C GLY A 101 -5.69 -3.30 -0.70
N VAL A 102 -4.49 -3.87 -0.90
CA VAL A 102 -3.96 -5.06 -0.22
C VAL A 102 -2.99 -4.67 0.90
N PRO A 103 -3.08 -5.26 2.12
CA PRO A 103 -2.09 -5.08 3.20
C PRO A 103 -0.78 -5.74 2.84
N ILE A 104 0.07 -5.01 2.11
CA ILE A 104 1.34 -5.51 1.56
C ILE A 104 2.21 -6.14 2.66
N THR A 105 2.36 -5.49 3.81
CA THR A 105 3.15 -6.06 4.91
C THR A 105 2.60 -7.39 5.43
N ALA A 106 1.28 -7.51 5.60
CA ALA A 106 0.67 -8.77 6.01
C ALA A 106 0.81 -9.84 4.92
N LEU A 107 0.64 -9.46 3.65
CA LEU A 107 0.79 -10.35 2.51
C LEU A 107 2.20 -10.89 2.39
N VAL A 108 3.22 -10.05 2.58
CA VAL A 108 4.63 -10.47 2.56
C VAL A 108 4.92 -11.48 3.67
N LEU A 109 4.42 -11.25 4.89
CA LEU A 109 4.58 -12.21 5.99
C LEU A 109 3.93 -13.56 5.68
N GLU A 110 2.84 -13.56 4.92
CA GLU A 110 2.12 -14.77 4.54
C GLU A 110 2.75 -15.50 3.35
N THR A 111 3.28 -14.78 2.35
CA THR A 111 3.64 -15.37 1.05
C THR A 111 5.13 -15.37 0.73
N SER A 112 5.99 -14.68 1.50
CA SER A 112 7.40 -14.49 1.16
C SER A 112 8.20 -15.79 0.99
N SER A 113 7.86 -16.84 1.75
CA SER A 113 8.53 -18.14 1.67
C SER A 113 7.85 -19.13 0.70
N THR A 114 6.68 -18.80 0.17
CA THR A 114 5.85 -19.73 -0.61
C THR A 114 5.61 -19.30 -2.06
N SER A 115 5.79 -18.01 -2.39
CA SER A 115 5.65 -17.51 -3.76
C SER A 115 6.63 -16.36 -4.04
N GLU A 116 7.62 -16.65 -4.89
CA GLU A 116 8.56 -15.64 -5.39
C GLU A 116 7.87 -14.54 -6.22
N ASN A 117 6.81 -14.89 -6.95
CA ASN A 117 6.07 -13.91 -7.76
C ASN A 117 5.36 -12.88 -6.88
N LEU A 118 4.70 -13.33 -5.81
CA LEU A 118 4.04 -12.43 -4.86
C LEU A 118 5.06 -11.64 -4.05
N ARG A 119 6.17 -12.26 -3.65
CA ARG A 119 7.28 -11.56 -2.96
C ARG A 119 7.84 -10.42 -3.80
N LYS A 120 8.12 -10.66 -5.10
CA LYS A 120 8.59 -9.63 -6.03
C LYS A 120 7.55 -8.53 -6.23
N ALA A 121 6.29 -8.89 -6.46
CA ALA A 121 5.22 -7.90 -6.61
C ALA A 121 5.10 -6.99 -5.38
N CYS A 122 5.27 -7.52 -4.16
CA CYS A 122 5.28 -6.72 -2.94
C CYS A 122 6.52 -5.84 -2.81
N ASN A 123 7.70 -6.35 -3.19
CA ASN A 123 8.94 -5.58 -3.23
C ASN A 123 8.80 -4.34 -4.12
N ASP A 124 8.24 -4.50 -5.33
CA ASP A 124 7.97 -3.40 -6.24
C ASP A 124 7.05 -2.33 -5.63
N VAL A 125 6.16 -2.71 -4.69
CA VAL A 125 5.31 -1.76 -3.98
C VAL A 125 6.12 -0.95 -2.97
N PHE A 126 6.96 -1.60 -2.17
CA PHE A 126 7.80 -0.91 -1.20
C PHE A 126 8.78 0.04 -1.88
N GLU A 127 9.40 -0.39 -2.99
CA GLU A 127 10.28 0.46 -3.80
C GLU A 127 9.52 1.67 -4.37
N ALA A 128 8.32 1.48 -4.91
CA ALA A 128 7.52 2.57 -5.44
C ALA A 128 7.14 3.59 -4.34
N TRP A 129 6.80 3.13 -3.14
CA TRP A 129 6.43 4.03 -2.04
C TRP A 129 7.63 4.76 -1.46
N SER A 130 8.77 4.09 -1.25
CA SER A 130 10.00 4.76 -0.78
C SER A 130 10.48 5.79 -1.79
N THR A 131 10.38 5.50 -3.08
CA THR A 131 10.77 6.41 -4.17
C THR A 131 10.02 7.75 -4.11
N GLU A 132 8.72 7.77 -3.77
CA GLU A 132 7.99 9.06 -3.67
C GLU A 132 8.54 9.94 -2.53
N PHE A 133 8.95 9.32 -1.41
CA PHE A 133 9.60 10.06 -0.32
C PHE A 133 11.02 10.50 -0.71
N SER A 134 11.79 9.66 -1.40
CA SER A 134 13.11 10.04 -1.92
C SER A 134 13.00 11.24 -2.88
N GLN A 135 12.03 11.20 -3.80
CA GLN A 135 11.83 12.27 -4.79
C GLN A 135 11.50 13.62 -4.15
N VAL A 136 10.64 13.66 -3.12
CA VAL A 136 10.34 14.94 -2.44
C VAL A 136 11.57 15.50 -1.72
N LEU A 137 12.45 14.64 -1.21
CA LEU A 137 13.71 15.05 -0.58
C LEU A 137 14.73 15.54 -1.62
N GLU A 138 14.91 14.81 -2.73
CA GLU A 138 15.83 15.21 -3.81
C GLU A 138 15.46 16.58 -4.40
N ILE A 139 14.17 16.83 -4.66
CA ILE A 139 13.67 18.12 -5.16
C ILE A 139 13.95 19.26 -4.17
N ASN A 140 14.03 18.94 -2.88
CA ASN A 140 14.35 19.88 -1.79
C ASN A 140 15.85 19.93 -1.44
N GLY A 141 16.72 19.42 -2.32
CA GLY A 141 18.17 19.63 -2.24
C GLY A 141 18.95 18.58 -1.45
N TYR A 142 18.32 17.47 -1.04
CA TYR A 142 19.03 16.34 -0.45
C TYR A 142 19.85 15.61 -1.54
N GLU A 143 21.03 15.13 -1.18
CA GLU A 143 21.81 14.25 -2.06
C GLU A 143 21.03 12.96 -2.33
N LYS A 144 21.07 12.50 -3.59
CA LYS A 144 20.32 11.33 -4.05
C LYS A 144 20.50 10.08 -3.18
N GLU A 145 21.73 9.73 -2.82
CA GLU A 145 22.00 8.58 -1.96
C GLU A 145 21.33 8.75 -0.59
N LYS A 146 21.47 9.93 0.01
CA LYS A 146 20.86 10.25 1.30
C LYS A 146 19.33 10.26 1.24
N ALA A 147 18.77 10.82 0.18
CA ALA A 147 17.32 10.86 -0.04
C ALA A 147 16.73 9.45 -0.15
N ASN A 148 17.44 8.52 -0.82
CA ASN A 148 17.03 7.13 -0.91
C ASN A 148 17.04 6.42 0.44
N GLU A 149 18.12 6.54 1.22
CA GLU A 149 18.18 5.98 2.58
C GLU A 149 17.05 6.51 3.47
N LEU A 150 16.77 7.82 3.40
CA LEU A 150 15.73 8.46 4.17
C LEU A 150 14.33 8.04 3.70
N GLY A 151 14.10 7.96 2.39
CA GLY A 151 12.83 7.50 1.82
C GLY A 151 12.47 6.08 2.22
N GLU A 152 13.46 5.18 2.20
CA GLU A 152 13.30 3.79 2.70
C GLU A 152 13.03 3.75 4.20
N SER A 153 13.74 4.56 4.98
CA SER A 153 13.57 4.65 6.44
C SER A 153 12.19 5.17 6.83
N ILE A 154 11.72 6.23 6.16
CA ILE A 154 10.39 6.82 6.36
C ILE A 154 9.31 5.80 6.02
N ASN A 155 9.41 5.13 4.86
CA ASN A 155 8.45 4.10 4.46
C ASN A 155 8.41 2.95 5.50
N SER A 156 9.58 2.50 5.96
CA SER A 156 9.68 1.44 6.97
C SER A 156 9.05 1.84 8.31
N MET A 157 9.28 3.07 8.76
CA MET A 157 8.63 3.62 9.96
C MET A 157 7.10 3.62 9.80
N ILE A 158 6.60 4.06 8.64
CA ILE A 158 5.15 4.08 8.35
C ILE A 158 4.56 2.68 8.44
N GLN A 159 5.17 1.68 7.81
CA GLN A 159 4.68 0.29 7.90
C GLN A 159 4.62 -0.20 9.35
N GLY A 160 5.67 0.06 10.14
CA GLY A 160 5.71 -0.29 11.56
C GLY A 160 4.61 0.41 12.37
N ALA A 161 4.40 1.71 12.15
CA ALA A 161 3.39 2.48 12.85
C ALA A 161 1.96 2.02 12.52
N PHE A 162 1.68 1.61 11.27
CA PHE A 162 0.40 1.01 10.91
C PHE A 162 0.17 -0.32 11.65
N ILE A 163 1.19 -1.19 11.75
CA ILE A 163 1.10 -2.45 12.51
C ILE A 163 0.76 -2.17 13.98
N VAL A 164 1.48 -1.25 14.62
CA VAL A 164 1.23 -0.89 16.03
C VAL A 164 -0.16 -0.28 16.20
N SER A 165 -0.58 0.59 15.28
CA SER A 165 -1.90 1.22 15.31
C SER A 165 -3.02 0.19 15.15
N LEU A 166 -2.87 -0.80 14.27
CA LEU A 166 -3.80 -1.93 14.13
C LEU A 166 -3.91 -2.74 15.42
N ALA A 167 -2.79 -3.00 16.09
CA ALA A 167 -2.78 -3.74 17.36
C ALA A 167 -3.46 -2.95 18.50
N ARG A 168 -3.25 -1.63 18.54
CA ARG A 168 -3.85 -0.75 19.57
C ARG A 168 -5.28 -0.34 19.28
N LYS A 169 -5.69 -0.40 18.01
CA LYS A 169 -6.95 0.18 17.50
C LYS A 169 -7.05 1.69 17.72
N ASP A 170 -5.93 2.38 17.58
CA ASP A 170 -5.84 3.84 17.60
C ASP A 170 -4.73 4.31 16.66
N SER A 171 -4.73 5.59 16.29
CA SER A 171 -3.75 6.17 15.38
C SER A 171 -2.48 6.69 16.08
N SER A 172 -2.30 6.42 17.37
CA SER A 172 -1.26 7.06 18.20
C SER A 172 0.15 6.81 17.66
N ALA A 173 0.43 5.60 17.17
CA ALA A 173 1.72 5.27 16.60
C ALA A 173 1.94 5.97 15.25
N ILE A 174 0.90 6.09 14.41
CA ILE A 174 0.99 6.85 13.15
C ILE A 174 1.31 8.31 13.46
N ARG A 175 0.52 8.95 14.34
CA ARG A 175 0.72 10.35 14.74
C ARG A 175 2.10 10.57 15.37
N GLY A 176 2.56 9.63 16.21
CA GLY A 176 3.84 9.71 16.90
C GLY A 176 5.05 9.84 15.97
N MET A 177 5.01 9.25 14.77
CA MET A 177 6.09 9.39 13.79
C MET A 177 6.31 10.83 13.33
N SER A 178 5.28 11.68 13.37
CA SER A 178 5.37 13.07 12.95
C SER A 178 6.46 13.84 13.72
N HIS A 179 6.72 13.47 14.98
CA HIS A 179 7.77 14.08 15.80
C HIS A 179 9.18 13.68 15.40
N MET A 180 9.34 12.55 14.71
CA MET A 180 10.64 12.03 14.28
C MET A 180 11.09 12.64 12.96
N ILE A 181 10.18 13.08 12.09
CA ILE A 181 10.50 13.63 10.76
C ILE A 181 11.51 14.78 10.83
N PRO A 182 11.33 15.81 11.69
CA PRO A 182 12.32 16.89 11.79
C PRO A 182 13.67 16.46 12.39
N ILE A 183 13.76 15.27 12.99
CA ILE A 183 15.00 14.75 13.59
C ILE A 183 15.79 13.99 12.55
N ILE A 184 15.14 13.13 11.77
CA ILE A 184 15.80 12.29 10.76
C ILE A 184 16.15 13.04 9.48
N LEU A 185 15.47 14.16 9.20
CA LEU A 185 15.73 15.00 8.03
C LEU A 185 16.73 16.15 8.29
N LYS A 186 17.33 16.21 9.48
CA LYS A 186 18.39 17.19 9.79
C LYS A 186 19.74 16.84 9.15
#